data_AF-D1YKE4-F1
#
_entry.id   AF-D1YKE4-F1
#
_cell.length_a   1.000
_cell.length_b   1.000
_cell.length_c   1.000
_cell.angle_alpha   90.00
_cell.angle_beta   90.00
_cell.angle_gamma   90.00
#
_symmetry.space_group_name_H-M   'P 1'
#
loop_
_entity.id
_entity.type
_entity.pdbx_description
1 polymer ?
#
loop_
_entity_poly.entity_id
_entity_poly.type
_entity_poly.pdbx_seq_one_letter_code
_entity_poly.pdbx_strand_id
1 'polypeptide(L)'
;MGIPGRDAIKHFTKNKVLINKMAKSWSEKASNRVDEDTLFNNIPETIKSLSQKGITLGIVTSKTKQEYINEVGHFGLDDYFDVIVTASDTKNHKPNPEPLNFAISKLGVDRTETLYVGDTKYDMLTANAAKVKFALANWGAHEERP
;
A
#
# COMPACT_ATOMS: atom_id res chain seq x y z
N MET A 1 8.87 -1.06 4.67
CA MET A 1 8.54 -0.47 6.00
C MET A 1 7.06 -0.21 6.23
N GLY A 2 6.17 -0.20 5.22
CA GLY A 2 4.72 -0.07 5.45
C GLY A 2 4.25 1.30 5.95
N ILE A 3 5.10 2.33 5.88
CA ILE A 3 4.81 3.73 6.22
C ILE A 3 5.24 4.63 5.06
N PRO A 4 4.70 5.87 4.94
CA PRO A 4 5.09 6.78 3.87
C PRO A 4 6.59 7.10 3.89
N GLY A 5 7.18 7.29 2.71
CA GLY A 5 8.64 7.53 2.58
C GLY A 5 9.14 8.73 3.39
N ARG A 6 8.35 9.82 3.45
CA ARG A 6 8.68 10.98 4.29
C ARG A 6 8.70 10.67 5.78
N ASP A 7 7.86 9.75 6.25
CA ASP A 7 7.83 9.33 7.65
C ASP A 7 9.00 8.39 7.96
N ALA A 8 9.36 7.51 7.03
CA ALA A 8 10.58 6.71 7.10
C ALA A 8 11.83 7.59 7.26
N ILE A 9 11.94 8.67 6.48
CA ILE A 9 13.10 9.58 6.51
C ILE A 9 13.23 10.31 7.86
N LYS A 10 12.13 10.57 8.57
CA LYS A 10 12.14 11.24 9.88
C LYS A 10 12.86 10.43 10.96
N HIS A 11 13.02 9.11 10.77
CA HIS A 11 13.85 8.29 11.66
C HIS A 11 15.35 8.61 11.56
N PHE A 12 15.81 9.19 10.44
CA PHE A 12 17.21 9.54 10.21
C PHE A 12 17.52 11.02 10.49
N THR A 13 16.55 11.92 10.34
CA THR A 13 16.77 13.35 10.62
C THR A 13 15.48 14.09 10.93
N LYS A 14 15.59 15.18 11.72
CA LYS A 14 14.51 16.15 11.96
C LYS A 14 14.62 17.42 11.11
N ASN A 15 15.71 17.58 10.34
CA ASN A 15 15.93 18.77 9.51
C ASN A 15 15.01 18.75 8.28
N LYS A 16 14.07 19.70 8.21
CA LYS A 16 13.06 19.78 7.13
C LYS A 16 13.67 19.90 5.73
N VAL A 17 14.79 20.62 5.59
CA VAL A 17 15.48 20.77 4.30
C VAL A 17 16.06 19.43 3.86
N LEU A 18 16.71 18.70 4.77
CA LEU A 18 17.24 17.37 4.49
C LEU A 18 16.13 16.35 4.20
N ILE A 19 15.03 16.38 4.96
CA ILE A 19 13.86 15.52 4.71
C ILE A 19 13.34 15.74 3.27
N ASN A 20 13.16 16.99 2.86
CA ASN A 20 12.67 17.31 1.52
C ASN A 20 13.66 16.86 0.44
N LYS A 21 14.96 17.08 0.65
CA LYS A 21 16.00 16.67 -0.30
C LYS A 21 16.05 15.14 -0.45
N MET A 22 16.00 14.41 0.67
CA MET A 22 16.00 12.94 0.66
C MET A 22 14.73 12.36 0.05
N ALA A 23 13.56 12.91 0.37
CA ALA A 23 12.29 12.44 -0.20
C ALA A 23 12.26 12.64 -1.72
N LYS A 24 12.76 13.79 -2.21
CA LYS A 24 12.89 14.06 -3.64
C LYS A 24 13.87 13.08 -4.29
N SER A 25 15.07 12.93 -3.72
CA SER A 25 16.08 12.01 -4.25
C SER A 25 15.64 10.56 -4.25
N TRP A 26 14.88 10.13 -3.23
CA TRP A 26 14.26 8.81 -3.18
C TRP A 26 13.28 8.66 -4.34
N SER A 27 12.28 9.54 -4.45
CA SER A 27 11.22 9.43 -5.45
C SER A 27 11.78 9.41 -6.87
N GLU A 28 12.76 10.27 -7.17
CA GLU A 28 13.46 10.27 -8.47
C GLU A 28 14.17 8.95 -8.76
N LYS A 29 14.86 8.37 -7.76
CA LYS A 29 15.56 7.09 -7.93
C LYS A 29 14.60 5.92 -8.07
N ALA A 30 13.49 5.93 -7.34
CA ALA A 30 12.45 4.90 -7.42
C ALA A 30 11.79 4.93 -8.81
N SER A 31 11.38 6.11 -9.29
CA SER A 31 10.76 6.24 -10.61
C SER A 31 11.68 5.85 -11.77
N ASN A 32 13.01 6.01 -11.62
CA ASN A 32 13.97 5.66 -12.66
C ASN A 32 14.31 4.16 -12.72
N ARG A 33 13.76 3.35 -11.80
CA ARG A 33 14.04 1.90 -11.71
C ARG A 33 12.77 1.05 -11.84
N VAL A 34 11.67 1.66 -12.27
CA VAL A 34 10.37 0.96 -12.41
C VAL A 34 10.44 -0.22 -13.37
N ASP A 35 11.31 -0.18 -14.38
CA ASP A 35 11.55 -1.29 -15.31
C ASP A 35 12.21 -2.51 -14.64
N GLU A 36 12.75 -2.35 -13.43
CA GLU A 36 13.30 -3.46 -12.63
C GLU A 36 12.22 -4.12 -11.74
N ASP A 37 11.09 -3.44 -11.52
CA ASP A 37 10.01 -3.96 -10.69
C ASP A 37 9.20 -4.99 -11.46
N THR A 38 8.88 -6.11 -10.79
CA THR A 38 8.05 -7.17 -11.35
C THR A 38 6.97 -7.57 -10.36
N LEU A 39 5.83 -7.99 -10.89
CA LEU A 39 4.77 -8.58 -10.07
C LEU A 39 5.20 -9.99 -9.64
N PHE A 40 4.87 -10.35 -8.39
CA PHE A 40 5.03 -11.72 -7.95
C PHE A 40 4.19 -12.67 -8.81
N ASN A 41 4.71 -13.89 -9.00
CA ASN A 41 4.04 -14.93 -9.77
C ASN A 41 2.60 -15.14 -9.30
N ASN A 42 1.68 -15.33 -10.25
CA ASN A 42 0.25 -15.56 -10.04
C ASN A 42 -0.56 -14.37 -9.49
N ILE A 43 0.05 -13.23 -9.17
CA ILE A 43 -0.70 -12.05 -8.67
C ILE A 43 -1.69 -11.51 -9.72
N PRO A 44 -1.31 -11.30 -11.00
CA PRO A 44 -2.25 -10.86 -12.03
C PRO A 44 -3.46 -11.80 -12.17
N GLU A 45 -3.21 -13.11 -12.24
CA GLU A 45 -4.23 -14.14 -12.40
C GLU A 45 -5.13 -14.21 -11.17
N THR A 46 -4.57 -14.05 -9.98
CA THR A 46 -5.32 -14.04 -8.72
C THR A 46 -6.26 -12.84 -8.65
N ILE A 47 -5.77 -11.63 -8.91
CA ILE A 47 -6.59 -10.40 -8.92
C ILE A 47 -7.73 -10.53 -9.93
N LYS A 48 -7.41 -10.97 -11.14
CA LYS A 48 -8.41 -11.22 -12.19
C LYS A 48 -9.46 -12.25 -11.74
N SER A 49 -9.05 -13.37 -11.15
CA SER A 49 -9.96 -14.41 -10.68
C SER A 49 -10.87 -13.92 -9.55
N LEU A 50 -10.36 -13.12 -8.62
CA LEU A 50 -11.16 -12.55 -7.53
C LEU A 50 -12.21 -11.58 -8.09
N SER A 51 -11.81 -10.67 -8.97
CA SER A 51 -12.72 -9.73 -9.66
C SER A 51 -13.81 -10.48 -10.44
N GLN A 52 -13.45 -11.51 -11.21
CA GLN A 52 -14.41 -12.34 -11.96
C GLN A 52 -15.40 -13.10 -11.07
N LYS A 53 -15.05 -13.36 -9.80
CA LYS A 53 -15.95 -13.96 -8.81
C LYS A 53 -16.87 -12.94 -8.13
N GLY A 54 -16.81 -11.67 -8.54
CA GLY A 54 -17.61 -10.59 -7.96
C GLY A 54 -17.09 -10.11 -6.59
N ILE A 55 -15.82 -10.39 -6.26
CA ILE A 55 -15.21 -9.85 -5.04
C ILE A 55 -14.79 -8.42 -5.31
N THR A 56 -15.30 -7.50 -4.50
CA THR A 56 -14.89 -6.08 -4.48
C THR A 56 -13.43 -5.96 -4.05
N LEU A 57 -12.61 -5.26 -4.84
CA LEU A 57 -11.18 -5.12 -4.59
C LEU A 57 -10.82 -3.64 -4.37
N GLY A 58 -9.89 -3.40 -3.44
CA GLY A 58 -9.30 -2.08 -3.23
C GLY A 58 -7.85 -2.15 -2.78
N ILE A 59 -7.12 -1.06 -3.02
CA ILE A 59 -5.73 -0.88 -2.60
C ILE A 59 -5.68 0.14 -1.47
N VAL A 60 -4.87 -0.17 -0.45
CA VAL A 60 -4.47 0.81 0.57
C VAL A 60 -2.95 0.84 0.65
N THR A 61 -2.34 1.93 0.21
CA THR A 61 -0.88 2.06 0.08
C THR A 61 -0.32 3.25 0.85
N SER A 62 0.94 3.14 1.27
CA SER A 62 1.70 4.26 1.84
C SER A 62 2.41 5.11 0.79
N LYS A 63 2.33 4.72 -0.50
CA LYS A 63 2.74 5.56 -1.62
C LYS A 63 1.82 6.77 -1.69
N THR A 64 2.37 7.93 -2.03
CA THR A 64 1.61 9.10 -2.48
C THR A 64 0.95 8.82 -3.83
N LYS A 65 -0.02 9.64 -4.23
CA LYS A 65 -0.67 9.50 -5.55
C LYS A 65 0.34 9.55 -6.71
N GLN A 66 1.34 10.42 -6.63
CA GLN A 66 2.36 10.53 -7.67
C GLN A 66 3.26 9.30 -7.73
N GLU A 67 3.70 8.78 -6.58
CA GLU A 67 4.49 7.54 -6.50
C GLU A 67 3.69 6.34 -7.03
N TYR A 68 2.39 6.25 -6.71
CA TYR A 68 1.53 5.20 -7.26
C TYR A 68 1.46 5.25 -8.79
N ILE A 69 1.19 6.42 -9.36
CA ILE A 69 1.08 6.59 -10.83
C ILE A 69 2.41 6.23 -11.51
N ASN A 70 3.54 6.68 -10.95
CA ASN A 70 4.84 6.47 -11.55
C ASN A 70 5.32 5.01 -11.41
N GLU A 71 5.09 4.38 -10.26
CA GLU A 71 5.72 3.12 -9.89
C GLU A 71 4.81 1.90 -9.99
N VAL A 72 3.48 2.08 -10.02
CA VAL A 72 2.52 0.95 -9.97
C VAL A 72 1.57 0.95 -11.16
N GLY A 73 1.11 2.12 -11.61
CA GLY A 73 0.09 2.21 -12.66
C GLY A 73 0.47 1.51 -13.98
N HIS A 74 1.77 1.39 -14.28
CA HIS A 74 2.26 0.74 -15.49
C HIS A 74 2.00 -0.78 -15.54
N PHE A 75 1.66 -1.42 -14.41
CA PHE A 75 1.32 -2.85 -14.38
C PHE A 75 -0.08 -3.15 -14.93
N GLY A 76 -0.92 -2.14 -15.17
CA GLY A 76 -2.21 -2.30 -15.84
C GLY A 76 -3.24 -3.11 -15.06
N LEU A 77 -3.16 -3.12 -13.73
CA LEU A 77 -4.10 -3.82 -12.85
C LEU A 77 -5.15 -2.89 -12.22
N ASP A 78 -5.05 -1.58 -12.44
CA ASP A 78 -5.91 -0.57 -11.81
C ASP A 78 -7.40 -0.81 -12.10
N ASP A 79 -7.74 -1.31 -13.29
CA ASP A 79 -9.12 -1.60 -13.70
C ASP A 79 -9.82 -2.69 -12.86
N TYR A 80 -9.06 -3.47 -12.08
CA TYR A 80 -9.62 -4.47 -11.18
C TYR A 80 -9.96 -3.93 -9.79
N PHE A 81 -9.52 -2.71 -9.46
CA PHE A 81 -9.70 -2.12 -8.13
C PHE A 81 -10.67 -0.94 -8.18
N ASP A 82 -11.80 -1.08 -7.48
CA ASP A 82 -12.82 -0.03 -7.42
C ASP A 82 -12.34 1.22 -6.66
N VAL A 83 -11.39 1.03 -5.73
CA VAL A 83 -10.81 2.10 -4.90
C VAL A 83 -9.32 1.89 -4.72
N ILE A 84 -8.55 2.96 -4.95
CA ILE A 84 -7.12 3.04 -4.61
C ILE A 84 -6.95 4.19 -3.61
N VAL A 85 -6.60 3.85 -2.37
CA VAL A 85 -6.30 4.80 -1.30
C VAL A 85 -4.79 4.93 -1.14
N THR A 86 -4.29 6.14 -1.36
CA THR A 86 -2.89 6.51 -1.24
C THR A 86 -2.65 7.35 0.01
N ALA A 87 -1.38 7.59 0.35
CA ALA A 87 -1.01 8.52 1.41
C ALA A 87 -1.43 9.97 1.11
N SER A 88 -1.90 10.28 -0.10
CA SER A 88 -2.43 11.59 -0.45
C SER A 88 -3.92 11.75 -0.12
N ASP A 89 -4.63 10.67 0.19
CA ASP A 89 -6.09 10.67 0.36
C ASP A 89 -6.54 10.76 1.82
N THR A 90 -5.64 10.53 2.78
CA THR A 90 -5.93 10.57 4.22
C THR A 90 -4.95 11.43 4.99
N LYS A 91 -5.36 11.93 6.17
CA LYS A 91 -4.50 12.74 7.04
C LYS A 91 -3.56 11.87 7.85
N ASN A 92 -4.06 10.77 8.41
CA ASN A 92 -3.24 9.78 9.09
C ASN A 92 -2.95 8.59 8.17
N HIS A 93 -1.82 7.93 8.40
CA HIS A 93 -1.36 6.80 7.58
C HIS A 93 -1.09 5.57 8.45
N LYS A 94 -0.88 4.41 7.81
CA LYS A 94 -0.50 3.16 8.48
C LYS A 94 0.57 3.43 9.56
N PRO A 95 0.39 2.96 10.80
CA PRO A 95 -0.54 1.92 11.25
C PRO A 95 -1.94 2.44 11.64
N ASN A 96 -2.24 3.73 11.41
CA ASN A 96 -3.56 4.29 11.71
C ASN A 96 -4.64 3.63 10.83
N PRO A 97 -5.84 3.34 11.36
CA PRO A 97 -6.92 2.69 10.59
C PRO A 97 -7.61 3.61 9.58
N GLU A 98 -7.40 4.93 9.63
CA GLU A 98 -8.03 5.92 8.74
C GLU A 98 -8.01 5.53 7.26
N PRO A 99 -6.87 5.18 6.62
CA PRO A 99 -6.85 4.80 5.20
C PRO A 99 -7.65 3.54 4.88
N LEU A 100 -7.66 2.54 5.77
CA LEU A 100 -8.46 1.33 5.57
C LEU A 100 -9.95 1.58 5.79
N ASN A 101 -10.31 2.37 6.80
CA ASN A 101 -11.70 2.80 7.02
C ASN A 101 -12.22 3.65 5.85
N PHE A 102 -11.37 4.51 5.28
CA PHE A 102 -11.71 5.29 4.10
C PHE A 102 -11.98 4.40 2.89
N ALA A 103 -11.14 3.39 2.64
CA ALA A 103 -11.36 2.40 1.58
C ALA A 103 -12.69 1.66 1.77
N ILE A 104 -12.93 1.10 2.97
CA ILE A 104 -14.17 0.39 3.30
C ILE A 104 -15.40 1.27 3.07
N SER A 105 -15.35 2.53 3.52
CA SER A 105 -16.45 3.47 3.33
C SER A 105 -16.69 3.81 1.86
N LYS A 106 -15.65 3.89 1.04
CA LYS A 106 -15.76 4.19 -0.40
C LYS A 106 -16.30 2.99 -1.19
N LEU A 107 -15.89 1.79 -0.80
CA LEU A 107 -16.33 0.53 -1.41
C LEU A 107 -17.75 0.14 -0.97
N GLY A 108 -18.24 0.67 0.17
CA GLY A 108 -19.55 0.32 0.71
C GLY A 108 -19.64 -1.12 1.23
N VAL A 109 -18.51 -1.71 1.61
CA VAL A 109 -18.42 -3.11 2.07
C VAL A 109 -18.53 -3.24 3.59
N ASP A 110 -18.94 -4.41 4.07
CA ASP A 110 -18.87 -4.73 5.51
C ASP A 110 -17.43 -5.08 5.91
N ARG A 111 -16.93 -4.40 6.96
CA ARG A 111 -15.64 -4.70 7.58
C ARG A 111 -15.54 -6.16 8.08
N THR A 112 -16.66 -6.77 8.48
CA THR A 112 -16.66 -8.15 9.01
C THR A 112 -16.45 -9.21 7.92
N GLU A 113 -16.77 -8.84 6.68
CA GLU A 113 -16.59 -9.62 5.46
C GLU A 113 -15.34 -9.17 4.66
N THR A 114 -14.60 -8.17 5.15
CA THR A 114 -13.39 -7.65 4.53
C THR A 114 -12.16 -8.40 5.04
N LEU A 115 -11.27 -8.78 4.11
CA LEU A 115 -9.92 -9.28 4.38
C LEU A 115 -8.89 -8.28 3.89
N TYR A 116 -8.02 -7.80 4.78
CA TYR A 116 -6.89 -6.96 4.41
C TYR A 116 -5.62 -7.81 4.25
N VAL A 117 -4.99 -7.75 3.08
CA VAL A 117 -3.77 -8.50 2.76
C VAL A 117 -2.58 -7.55 2.72
N GLY A 118 -1.50 -7.89 3.42
CA GLY A 118 -0.28 -7.09 3.44
C GLY A 118 0.91 -7.87 3.99
N ASP A 119 2.10 -7.32 3.87
CA ASP A 119 3.38 -7.97 4.22
C ASP A 119 4.04 -7.36 5.47
N THR A 120 3.59 -6.20 5.93
CA THR A 120 4.27 -5.52 7.04
C THR A 120 3.51 -5.60 8.36
N LYS A 121 4.23 -5.44 9.47
CA LYS A 121 3.64 -5.21 10.80
C LYS A 121 2.67 -4.01 10.79
N TYR A 122 2.93 -2.98 9.99
CA TYR A 122 2.08 -1.80 9.91
C TYR A 122 0.74 -2.10 9.24
N ASP A 123 0.70 -3.01 8.27
CA ASP A 123 -0.55 -3.48 7.67
C ASP A 123 -1.40 -4.26 8.68
N MET A 124 -0.77 -5.19 9.40
CA MET A 124 -1.43 -5.93 10.48
C MET A 124 -2.01 -5.01 11.55
N LEU A 125 -1.24 -4.01 12.00
CA LEU A 125 -1.70 -3.03 12.98
C LEU A 125 -2.85 -2.18 12.46
N THR A 126 -2.81 -1.78 11.18
CA THR A 126 -3.89 -1.04 10.51
C THR A 126 -5.19 -1.85 10.48
N ALA A 127 -5.12 -3.12 10.06
CA ALA A 127 -6.28 -4.02 10.06
C ALA A 127 -6.86 -4.22 11.45
N ASN A 128 -6.01 -4.49 12.45
CA ASN A 128 -6.45 -4.68 13.83
C ASN A 128 -7.16 -3.43 14.38
N ALA A 129 -6.59 -2.24 14.15
CA ALA A 129 -7.20 -0.99 14.57
C ALA A 129 -8.52 -0.69 13.84
N ALA A 130 -8.68 -1.14 12.60
CA ALA A 130 -9.92 -1.02 11.81
C ALA A 130 -10.97 -2.10 12.15
N LYS A 131 -10.58 -3.13 12.92
CA LYS A 131 -11.36 -4.35 13.22
C LYS A 131 -11.68 -5.16 11.95
N VAL A 132 -10.66 -5.33 11.10
CA VAL A 132 -10.71 -6.06 9.83
C VAL A 132 -9.81 -7.29 9.94
N LYS A 133 -10.20 -8.42 9.33
CA LYS A 133 -9.35 -9.63 9.29
C LYS A 133 -8.08 -9.34 8.50
N PHE A 134 -6.95 -9.92 8.91
CA PHE A 134 -5.67 -9.73 8.26
C PHE A 134 -5.10 -11.06 7.75
N ALA A 135 -4.56 -11.06 6.54
CA ALA A 135 -3.77 -12.16 6.00
C ALA A 135 -2.36 -11.66 5.63
N LEU A 136 -1.34 -12.34 6.15
CA LEU A 136 0.06 -12.02 5.88
C LEU A 136 0.49 -12.55 4.52
N ALA A 137 0.92 -11.66 3.64
CA ALA A 137 1.61 -11.98 2.41
C ALA A 137 3.07 -12.32 2.70
N ASN A 138 3.38 -13.62 2.85
CA ASN A 138 4.68 -14.09 3.32
C ASN A 138 5.74 -14.28 2.21
N TRP A 139 5.46 -13.83 0.98
CA TRP A 139 6.33 -14.00 -0.19
C TRP A 139 7.19 -12.76 -0.51
N GLY A 140 7.23 -11.78 0.40
CA GLY A 140 7.96 -10.51 0.26
C GLY A 140 9.35 -10.46 0.91
N ALA A 141 9.92 -9.25 0.99
CA ALA A 141 11.26 -8.98 1.50
C ALA A 141 11.31 -9.04 3.05
N HIS A 142 11.39 -10.25 3.59
CA HIS A 142 11.74 -10.50 4.98
C HIS A 142 13.10 -11.21 5.04
N GLU A 143 14.13 -10.44 5.36
CA GLU A 143 15.42 -10.98 5.79
C GLU A 143 15.23 -11.54 7.22
N GLU A 144 15.39 -12.85 7.36
CA GLU A 144 15.43 -13.62 8.62
C GLU A 144 14.09 -13.89 9.33
N ARG A 145 13.82 -15.20 9.51
CA ARG A 145 12.83 -15.72 10.46
C ARG A 145 13.58 -16.40 11.62
N PRO A 146 13.12 -16.29 12.87
CA PRO A 146 13.39 -17.32 13.86
C PRO A 146 12.72 -18.66 13.50
#